data_AF-A0A284VJG9-F1
#
_entry.id   AF-A0A284VJG9-F1
#
_cell.length_a   1.000
_cell.length_b   1.000
_cell.length_c   1.000
_cell.angle_alpha   90.00
_cell.angle_beta   90.00
_cell.angle_gamma   90.00
#
_symmetry.space_group_name_H-M   'P 1'
#
loop_
_entity.id
_entity.type
_entity.pdbx_description
1 polymer ?
#
loop_
_entity_poly.entity_id
_entity_poly.type
_entity_poly.pdbx_seq_one_letter_code
_entity_poly.pdbx_strand_id
1 'polypeptide(L)'
;MDFVERVKKNLEGKLRIEDGNCGTTHKVLKELSLLGGKAVTWERPDGVGSRILDDRGTIVGEGEGITWPPAILFAFVEGGFFPKHIESELTKSLQCIIDMEKVADIYGYGRVVTPVASAYNEVWKNGGRVAIRRNSWGVEVAFIDRDDKEIAVGPISYCPTCGTAATIPRAPELAAKLKEELKDKRNTGRDKYERGMENWFFYKNGRVCCEIVEKGKMLGRAMRCCIAYAGVVAEVHAGIAGPKWGALFREYCKICPVKLCQKGKNTGEEANNLLVALENKDLTTDVRMNTYITAMVKKDGELVGRGIGTVCAFSSLLYAAAKCIQLRSEIEVIRE
;
A
#
# COMPACT_ATOMS: atom_id res chain seq x y z
N MET A 1 23.73 2.34 23.21
CA MET A 1 22.70 2.98 22.37
C MET A 1 21.56 1.99 22.24
N ASP A 2 20.36 2.41 22.62
CA ASP A 2 19.14 1.60 22.51
C ASP A 2 18.88 1.17 21.04
N PHE A 3 18.13 0.07 20.83
CA PHE A 3 17.86 -0.45 19.49
C PHE A 3 17.17 0.59 18.58
N VAL A 4 16.16 1.29 19.10
CA VAL A 4 15.43 2.32 18.35
C VAL A 4 16.35 3.46 17.95
N GLU A 5 17.18 3.93 18.88
CA GLU A 5 18.16 4.99 18.63
C GLU A 5 19.20 4.61 17.57
N ARG A 6 19.62 3.33 17.51
CA ARG A 6 20.49 2.83 16.43
C ARG A 6 19.81 2.93 15.06
N VAL A 7 18.54 2.51 14.96
CA VAL A 7 17.77 2.61 13.71
C VAL A 7 17.60 4.06 13.30
N LYS A 8 17.18 4.92 14.24
CA LYS A 8 16.94 6.34 14.01
C LYS A 8 18.20 7.08 13.54
N LYS A 9 19.34 6.83 14.19
CA LYS A 9 20.64 7.38 13.76
C LYS A 9 21.01 6.94 12.33
N ASN A 10 20.75 5.69 11.97
CA ASN A 10 21.01 5.22 10.61
C ASN A 10 20.08 5.84 9.56
N LEU A 11 18.92 6.38 9.96
CA LEU A 11 17.94 7.02 9.08
C LEU A 11 18.08 8.55 9.01
N GLU A 12 18.94 9.14 9.83
CA GLU A 12 19.14 10.58 9.89
C GLU A 12 19.52 11.15 8.51
N GLY A 13 18.78 12.18 8.06
CA GLY A 13 18.93 12.79 6.75
C GLY A 13 18.48 11.95 5.55
N LYS A 14 17.91 10.74 5.75
CA LYS A 14 17.50 9.82 4.67
C LYS A 14 16.00 9.77 4.41
N LEU A 15 15.20 10.30 5.34
CA LEU A 15 13.74 10.35 5.25
C LEU A 15 13.32 11.69 4.68
N ARG A 16 12.51 11.66 3.63
CA ARG A 16 12.03 12.89 2.97
C ARG A 16 10.52 12.84 2.79
N ILE A 17 9.92 14.01 2.60
CA ILE A 17 8.47 14.08 2.37
C ILE A 17 8.08 13.29 1.13
N GLU A 18 8.88 13.40 0.08
CA GLU A 18 8.66 12.82 -1.25
C GLU A 18 8.56 11.29 -1.21
N ASP A 19 9.22 10.63 -0.26
CA ASP A 19 9.17 9.17 -0.12
C ASP A 19 7.76 8.66 0.23
N GLY A 20 6.94 9.52 0.85
CA GLY A 20 5.62 9.21 1.36
C GLY A 20 5.60 8.15 2.46
N ASN A 21 4.43 7.90 3.04
CA ASN A 21 4.21 6.88 4.07
C ASN A 21 4.74 5.51 3.64
N CYS A 22 4.44 5.12 2.40
CA CYS A 22 4.90 3.85 1.87
C CYS A 22 6.43 3.76 1.79
N GLY A 23 7.12 4.73 1.20
CA GLY A 23 8.58 4.71 1.09
C GLY A 23 9.27 4.77 2.45
N THR A 24 8.81 5.67 3.33
CA THR A 24 9.31 5.83 4.70
C THR A 24 9.24 4.53 5.49
N THR A 25 8.10 3.82 5.44
CA THR A 25 7.94 2.52 6.11
C THR A 25 8.94 1.48 5.61
N HIS A 26 9.21 1.44 4.30
CA HIS A 26 10.18 0.50 3.74
C HIS A 26 11.61 0.84 4.16
N LYS A 27 11.97 2.13 4.23
CA LYS A 27 13.29 2.58 4.70
C LYS A 27 13.53 2.17 6.15
N VAL A 28 12.55 2.41 7.02
CA VAL A 28 12.64 2.06 8.44
C VAL A 28 12.69 0.54 8.62
N LEU A 29 11.79 -0.20 7.96
CA LEU A 29 11.80 -1.67 8.00
C LEU A 29 13.14 -2.24 7.52
N LYS A 30 13.76 -1.64 6.50
CA LYS A 30 15.08 -2.05 6.01
C LYS A 30 16.15 -1.87 7.08
N GLU A 31 16.28 -0.67 7.65
CA GLU A 31 17.32 -0.39 8.67
C GLU A 31 17.11 -1.22 9.93
N LEU A 32 15.87 -1.35 10.39
CA LEU A 32 15.50 -2.22 11.51
C LEU A 32 15.90 -3.68 11.25
N SER A 33 15.64 -4.19 10.05
CA SER A 33 15.98 -5.58 9.70
C SER A 33 17.48 -5.84 9.60
N LEU A 34 18.26 -4.83 9.16
CA LEU A 34 19.72 -4.92 9.13
C LEU A 34 20.31 -5.03 10.53
N LEU A 35 19.63 -4.49 11.54
CA LEU A 35 20.01 -4.62 12.94
C LEU A 35 19.43 -5.85 13.62
N GLY A 36 18.68 -6.71 12.92
CA GLY A 36 18.13 -7.96 13.44
C GLY A 36 16.67 -7.89 13.91
N GLY A 37 16.03 -6.72 13.82
CA GLY A 37 14.61 -6.57 14.15
C GLY A 37 13.66 -7.03 13.03
N LYS A 38 12.37 -7.05 13.33
CA LYS A 38 11.30 -7.34 12.36
C LYS A 38 9.96 -6.73 12.79
N ALA A 39 9.02 -6.63 11.84
CA ALA A 39 7.63 -6.30 12.14
C ALA A 39 6.78 -7.59 12.12
N VAL A 40 5.92 -7.76 13.11
CA VAL A 40 4.97 -8.88 13.21
C VAL A 40 3.56 -8.30 13.16
N THR A 41 2.71 -8.85 12.31
CA THR A 41 1.31 -8.39 12.18
C THR A 41 0.35 -9.56 12.24
N TRP A 42 -0.87 -9.29 12.72
CA TRP A 42 -1.95 -10.26 12.80
C TRP A 42 -3.27 -9.60 12.42
N GLU A 43 -4.14 -10.36 11.77
CA GLU A 43 -5.48 -9.90 11.40
C GLU A 43 -6.37 -9.79 12.64
N ARG A 44 -7.30 -8.83 12.62
CA ARG A 44 -8.36 -8.63 13.62
C ARG A 44 -9.67 -8.31 12.88
N PRO A 45 -10.86 -8.56 13.45
CA PRO A 45 -12.12 -8.25 12.77
C PRO A 45 -12.19 -6.83 12.20
N ASP A 46 -11.72 -5.86 12.97
CA ASP A 46 -11.67 -4.43 12.66
C ASP A 46 -10.49 -4.01 11.76
N GLY A 47 -9.47 -4.85 11.56
CA GLY A 47 -8.28 -4.44 10.80
C GLY A 47 -7.08 -5.34 11.02
N VAL A 48 -5.94 -4.74 11.35
CA VAL A 48 -4.66 -5.40 11.58
C VAL A 48 -3.96 -4.79 12.78
N GLY A 49 -3.47 -5.65 13.68
CA GLY A 49 -2.50 -5.26 14.70
C GLY A 49 -1.07 -5.49 14.22
N SER A 50 -0.13 -4.71 14.75
CA SER A 50 1.30 -4.77 14.45
C SER A 50 2.15 -4.57 15.71
N ARG A 51 3.27 -5.29 15.77
CA ARG A 51 4.34 -5.16 16.77
C ARG A 51 5.68 -5.07 16.06
N ILE A 52 6.55 -4.21 16.56
CA ILE A 52 7.93 -4.14 16.13
C ILE A 52 8.79 -4.84 17.17
N LEU A 53 9.55 -5.84 16.72
CA LEU A 53 10.48 -6.60 17.55
C LEU A 53 11.91 -6.14 17.27
N ASP A 54 12.67 -5.91 18.34
CA ASP A 54 14.11 -5.62 18.28
C ASP A 54 14.95 -6.88 17.98
N ASP A 55 16.28 -6.75 18.07
CA ASP A 55 17.25 -7.83 17.88
C ASP A 55 17.22 -8.93 18.96
N ARG A 56 16.48 -8.71 20.05
CA ARG A 56 16.30 -9.63 21.18
C ARG A 56 14.89 -10.20 21.25
N GLY A 57 13.99 -9.78 20.35
CA GLY A 57 12.58 -10.15 20.37
C GLY A 57 11.72 -9.33 21.35
N THR A 58 12.25 -8.24 21.91
CA THR A 58 11.51 -7.29 22.74
C THR A 58 10.60 -6.44 21.86
N ILE A 59 9.38 -6.19 22.33
CA ILE A 59 8.46 -5.26 21.65
C ILE A 59 8.94 -3.83 21.92
N VAL A 60 9.21 -3.08 20.84
CA VAL A 60 9.68 -1.68 20.88
C VAL A 60 8.70 -0.71 20.21
N GLY A 61 7.55 -1.20 19.76
CA GLY A 61 6.48 -0.40 19.19
C GLY A 61 5.27 -1.26 18.84
N GLU A 62 4.07 -0.71 19.01
CA GLU A 62 2.81 -1.35 18.68
C GLU A 62 1.93 -0.40 17.87
N GLY A 63 1.10 -0.95 17.01
CA GLY A 63 0.22 -0.14 16.18
C GLY A 63 -0.85 -0.93 15.49
N GLU A 64 -1.78 -0.20 14.89
CA GLU A 64 -2.93 -0.78 14.20
C GLU A 64 -3.26 -0.03 12.92
N GLY A 65 -4.08 -0.64 12.08
CA GLY A 65 -4.56 0.00 10.88
C GLY A 65 -5.43 -0.91 10.02
N ILE A 66 -5.97 -0.32 8.96
CA ILE A 66 -6.91 -0.99 8.05
C ILE A 66 -6.31 -2.17 7.28
N THR A 67 -4.98 -2.29 7.24
CA THR A 67 -4.24 -3.40 6.64
C THR A 67 -2.77 -3.38 7.12
N TRP A 68 -1.92 -4.32 6.72
CA TRP A 68 -0.57 -4.49 7.29
C TRP A 68 0.35 -3.26 7.19
N PRO A 69 0.54 -2.64 6.00
CA PRO A 69 1.49 -1.54 5.87
C PRO A 69 1.23 -0.31 6.78
N PRO A 70 -0.01 0.25 6.88
CA PRO A 70 -0.27 1.35 7.80
C PRO A 70 -0.13 0.95 9.27
N ALA A 71 -0.51 -0.28 9.66
CA ALA A 71 -0.31 -0.76 11.03
C ALA A 71 1.18 -0.82 11.41
N ILE A 72 2.04 -1.24 10.48
CA ILE A 72 3.49 -1.25 10.67
C ILE A 72 4.04 0.17 10.81
N LEU A 73 3.59 1.11 9.98
CA LEU A 73 4.04 2.51 10.08
C LEU A 73 3.61 3.14 11.41
N PHE A 74 2.38 2.90 11.84
CA PHE A 74 1.91 3.38 13.14
C PHE A 74 2.77 2.83 14.27
N ALA A 75 3.10 1.53 14.23
CA ALA A 75 3.98 0.91 15.22
C ALA A 75 5.41 1.50 15.20
N PHE A 76 5.92 1.96 14.06
CA PHE A 76 7.18 2.72 14.00
C PHE A 76 7.06 4.13 14.59
N VAL A 77 5.93 4.81 14.38
CA VAL A 77 5.65 6.13 14.96
C VAL A 77 5.61 6.05 16.48
N GLU A 78 4.78 5.15 17.02
CA GLU A 78 4.65 4.91 18.47
C GLU A 78 5.96 4.43 19.10
N GLY A 79 6.72 3.60 18.37
CA GLY A 79 8.02 3.11 18.82
C GLY A 79 9.15 4.15 18.77
N GLY A 80 8.89 5.39 18.36
CA GLY A 80 9.88 6.47 18.39
C GLY A 80 10.97 6.39 17.32
N PHE A 81 10.73 5.66 16.22
CA PHE A 81 11.72 5.45 15.15
C PHE A 81 12.00 6.71 14.30
N PHE A 82 11.31 7.81 14.57
CA PHE A 82 11.39 9.05 13.79
C PHE A 82 11.85 10.24 14.65
N PRO A 83 12.50 11.25 14.03
CA PRO A 83 12.62 12.58 14.64
C PRO A 83 11.24 13.19 14.93
N LYS A 84 11.12 13.99 15.99
CA LYS A 84 9.80 14.52 16.45
C LYS A 84 9.03 15.32 15.39
N HIS A 85 9.73 16.10 14.56
CA HIS A 85 9.11 16.84 13.46
C HIS A 85 8.57 15.92 12.35
N ILE A 86 9.15 14.73 12.19
CA ILE A 86 8.67 13.70 11.27
C ILE A 86 7.56 12.88 11.90
N GLU A 87 7.66 12.55 13.18
CA GLU A 87 6.59 11.85 13.90
C GLU A 87 5.26 12.58 13.78
N SER A 88 5.24 13.91 14.05
CA SER A 88 4.02 14.72 13.99
C SER A 88 3.35 14.75 12.62
N GLU A 89 4.14 14.83 11.55
CA GLU A 89 3.62 14.87 10.19
C GLU A 89 3.16 13.48 9.71
N LEU A 90 3.83 12.39 10.15
CA LEU A 90 3.41 11.02 9.82
C LEU A 90 2.06 10.70 10.46
N THR A 91 1.89 11.07 11.74
CA THR A 91 0.62 10.89 12.46
C THR A 91 -0.53 11.61 11.75
N LYS A 92 -0.32 12.85 11.29
CA LYS A 92 -1.33 13.59 10.50
C LYS A 92 -1.69 12.91 9.18
N SER A 93 -0.76 12.17 8.58
CA SER A 93 -0.95 11.51 7.29
C SER A 93 -1.50 10.08 7.39
N LEU A 94 -1.71 9.56 8.60
CA LEU A 94 -2.26 8.24 8.92
C LEU A 94 -3.76 8.28 9.27
N GLN A 95 -4.48 9.31 8.81
CA GLN A 95 -5.90 9.52 9.13
C GLN A 95 -6.82 8.40 8.66
N CYS A 96 -6.40 7.53 7.73
CA CYS A 96 -7.17 6.35 7.35
C CYS A 96 -7.50 5.40 8.53
N ILE A 97 -6.76 5.49 9.64
CA ILE A 97 -7.06 4.74 10.87
C ILE A 97 -8.41 5.14 11.49
N ILE A 98 -8.85 6.40 11.29
CA ILE A 98 -10.11 6.92 11.81
C ILE A 98 -11.31 6.19 11.19
N ASP A 99 -11.16 5.73 9.95
CA ASP A 99 -12.22 5.03 9.22
C ASP A 99 -12.05 3.49 9.32
N MET A 100 -11.22 2.97 10.23
CA MET A 100 -10.90 1.54 10.32
C MET A 100 -12.13 0.66 10.55
N GLU A 101 -12.97 0.98 11.54
CA GLU A 101 -14.21 0.23 11.81
C GLU A 101 -15.16 0.28 10.61
N LYS A 102 -15.31 1.46 9.99
CA LYS A 102 -16.19 1.63 8.82
C LYS A 102 -15.68 0.85 7.60
N VAL A 103 -14.36 0.75 7.41
CA VAL A 103 -13.75 -0.10 6.38
C VAL A 103 -13.98 -1.57 6.72
N ALA A 104 -13.87 -1.93 7.99
CA ALA A 104 -14.10 -3.30 8.44
C ALA A 104 -15.56 -3.74 8.25
N ASP A 105 -16.52 -2.83 8.41
CA ASP A 105 -17.94 -3.10 8.19
C ASP A 105 -18.29 -3.53 6.75
N ILE A 106 -17.41 -3.25 5.78
CA ILE A 106 -17.60 -3.64 4.37
C ILE A 106 -17.07 -5.03 4.10
N TYR A 107 -15.88 -5.37 4.62
CA TYR A 107 -15.26 -6.68 4.37
C TYR A 107 -14.43 -7.22 5.54
N GLY A 108 -13.83 -6.35 6.37
CA GLY A 108 -13.18 -6.74 7.62
C GLY A 108 -11.81 -7.40 7.45
N TYR A 109 -11.18 -7.70 8.58
CA TYR A 109 -9.99 -8.56 8.67
C TYR A 109 -8.77 -8.07 7.89
N GLY A 110 -8.59 -6.74 7.82
CA GLY A 110 -7.42 -6.15 7.15
C GLY A 110 -7.43 -6.26 5.63
N ARG A 111 -8.56 -6.66 5.02
CA ARG A 111 -8.66 -6.96 3.58
C ARG A 111 -9.22 -5.80 2.79
N VAL A 112 -8.31 -4.98 2.27
CA VAL A 112 -8.66 -3.82 1.46
C VAL A 112 -8.65 -4.07 -0.05
N VAL A 113 -7.88 -5.04 -0.56
CA VAL A 113 -7.69 -5.21 -2.01
C VAL A 113 -9.00 -5.59 -2.73
N THR A 114 -9.77 -6.52 -2.16
CA THR A 114 -11.05 -6.97 -2.72
C THR A 114 -12.09 -5.84 -2.79
N PRO A 115 -12.42 -5.13 -1.69
CA PRO A 115 -13.39 -4.03 -1.76
C PRO A 115 -12.91 -2.86 -2.62
N VAL A 116 -11.60 -2.58 -2.65
CA VAL A 116 -11.02 -1.55 -3.55
C VAL A 116 -11.22 -1.92 -5.02
N ALA A 117 -11.03 -3.20 -5.39
CA ALA A 117 -11.27 -3.66 -6.75
C ALA A 117 -12.73 -3.50 -7.17
N SER A 118 -13.68 -3.89 -6.30
CA SER A 118 -15.11 -3.70 -6.55
C SER A 118 -15.48 -2.22 -6.63
N ALA A 119 -14.90 -1.36 -5.79
CA ALA A 119 -15.11 0.09 -5.84
C ALA A 119 -14.65 0.71 -7.17
N TYR A 120 -13.44 0.36 -7.63
CA TYR A 120 -12.96 0.81 -8.93
C TYR A 120 -13.91 0.38 -10.06
N ASN A 121 -14.31 -0.88 -10.09
CA ASN A 121 -15.22 -1.38 -11.13
C ASN A 121 -16.56 -0.63 -11.14
N GLU A 122 -17.12 -0.38 -9.96
CA GLU A 122 -18.42 0.27 -9.83
C GLU A 122 -18.37 1.74 -10.23
N VAL A 123 -17.38 2.50 -9.76
CA VAL A 123 -17.20 3.91 -10.16
C VAL A 123 -17.08 4.02 -11.68
N TRP A 124 -16.27 3.16 -12.29
CA TRP A 124 -16.08 3.13 -13.76
C TRP A 124 -17.32 2.71 -14.53
N LYS A 125 -18.06 1.72 -14.04
CA LYS A 125 -19.30 1.26 -14.66
C LYS A 125 -20.34 2.39 -14.75
N ASN A 126 -20.32 3.32 -13.80
CA ASN A 126 -21.19 4.49 -13.78
C ASN A 126 -20.63 5.69 -14.56
N GLY A 127 -19.54 5.50 -15.34
CA GLY A 127 -18.91 6.54 -16.14
C GLY A 127 -17.99 7.47 -15.35
N GLY A 128 -17.79 7.19 -14.06
CA GLY A 128 -16.89 7.96 -13.20
C GLY A 128 -15.43 7.52 -13.27
N ARG A 129 -14.60 8.16 -12.44
CA ARG A 129 -13.18 7.88 -12.28
C ARG A 129 -12.73 7.99 -10.83
N VAL A 130 -11.57 7.41 -10.54
CA VAL A 130 -10.92 7.56 -9.23
C VAL A 130 -9.62 8.33 -9.40
N ALA A 131 -9.57 9.50 -8.75
CA ALA A 131 -8.39 10.36 -8.74
C ALA A 131 -7.53 10.08 -7.51
N ILE A 132 -6.21 10.10 -7.70
CA ILE A 132 -5.22 9.99 -6.63
C ILE A 132 -4.45 11.30 -6.59
N ARG A 133 -4.41 11.92 -5.42
CA ARG A 133 -3.70 13.18 -5.17
C ARG A 133 -2.71 12.99 -4.05
N ARG A 134 -1.53 13.57 -4.16
CA ARG A 134 -0.60 13.61 -3.03
C ARG A 134 -1.12 14.59 -1.98
N ASN A 135 -0.96 14.22 -0.71
CA ASN A 135 -1.25 15.14 0.39
C ASN A 135 -0.31 14.86 1.56
N SER A 136 0.60 15.81 1.82
CA SER A 136 1.70 15.65 2.80
C SER A 136 2.52 14.36 2.51
N TRP A 137 2.71 13.49 3.50
CA TRP A 137 3.31 12.16 3.34
C TRP A 137 2.37 11.11 2.79
N GLY A 138 1.06 11.37 2.78
CA GLY A 138 0.08 10.42 2.32
C GLY A 138 -0.43 10.73 0.92
N VAL A 139 -1.54 10.09 0.61
CA VAL A 139 -2.35 10.38 -0.56
C VAL A 139 -3.80 10.54 -0.16
N GLU A 140 -4.50 11.37 -0.90
CA GLU A 140 -5.95 11.49 -0.87
C GLU A 140 -6.53 10.79 -2.10
N VAL A 141 -7.69 10.15 -1.93
CA VAL A 141 -8.40 9.48 -3.02
C VAL A 141 -9.80 10.05 -3.11
N ALA A 142 -10.14 10.53 -4.30
CA ALA A 142 -11.47 11.05 -4.62
C ALA A 142 -12.17 10.15 -5.64
N PHE A 143 -13.43 9.84 -5.38
CA PHE A 143 -14.33 9.28 -6.37
C PHE A 143 -15.01 10.43 -7.09
N ILE A 144 -15.04 10.35 -8.42
CA ILE A 144 -15.53 11.39 -9.31
C ILE A 144 -16.57 10.74 -10.21
N ASP A 145 -17.74 11.35 -10.36
CA ASP A 145 -18.79 10.84 -11.25
C ASP A 145 -18.54 11.21 -12.73
N ARG A 146 -19.50 10.87 -13.59
CA ARG A 146 -19.44 11.14 -15.04
C ARG A 146 -19.51 12.62 -15.41
N ASP A 147 -20.00 13.46 -14.49
CA ASP A 147 -20.19 14.90 -14.66
C ASP A 147 -19.00 15.66 -14.02
N ASP A 148 -17.90 14.95 -13.76
CA ASP A 148 -16.67 15.43 -13.11
C ASP A 148 -16.86 16.01 -11.71
N LYS A 149 -17.94 15.61 -11.01
CA LYS A 149 -18.20 16.01 -9.63
C LYS A 149 -17.61 15.00 -8.65
N GLU A 150 -16.95 15.50 -7.60
CA GLU A 150 -16.49 14.66 -6.50
C GLU A 150 -17.67 14.13 -5.68
N ILE A 151 -17.84 12.80 -5.69
CA ILE A 151 -18.89 12.12 -4.92
C ILE A 151 -18.44 11.74 -3.52
N ALA A 152 -17.14 11.52 -3.33
CA ALA A 152 -16.54 11.23 -2.02
C ALA A 152 -15.04 11.49 -2.04
N VAL A 153 -14.53 12.05 -0.93
CA VAL A 153 -13.10 12.29 -0.71
C VAL A 153 -12.66 11.61 0.59
N GLY A 154 -11.70 10.69 0.48
CA GLY A 154 -11.13 9.97 1.61
C GLY A 154 -10.22 10.83 2.48
N PRO A 155 -9.86 10.37 3.69
CA PRO A 155 -8.83 11.03 4.49
C PRO A 155 -7.44 10.83 3.88
N ILE A 156 -6.46 11.61 4.37
CA ILE A 156 -5.04 11.38 4.03
C ILE A 156 -4.65 9.97 4.47
N SER A 157 -4.10 9.20 3.54
CA SER A 157 -3.92 7.76 3.68
C SER A 157 -2.53 7.27 3.28
N TYR A 158 -2.15 6.07 3.74
CA TYR A 158 -0.84 5.47 3.54
C TYR A 158 -0.40 5.31 2.06
N CYS A 159 -1.33 4.87 1.20
CA CYS A 159 -1.13 4.67 -0.23
C CYS A 159 -2.50 4.61 -0.94
N PRO A 160 -2.56 4.58 -2.27
CA PRO A 160 -3.83 4.66 -3.00
C PRO A 160 -4.81 3.53 -2.68
N THR A 161 -4.33 2.32 -2.40
CA THR A 161 -5.20 1.22 -1.98
C THR A 161 -5.83 1.51 -0.62
N CYS A 162 -5.05 2.02 0.34
CA CYS A 162 -5.54 2.39 1.66
C CYS A 162 -6.50 3.58 1.58
N GLY A 163 -6.15 4.59 0.76
CA GLY A 163 -7.00 5.75 0.51
C GLY A 163 -8.32 5.36 -0.12
N THR A 164 -8.30 4.53 -1.17
CA THR A 164 -9.53 4.04 -1.80
C THR A 164 -10.40 3.31 -0.80
N ALA A 165 -9.83 2.42 0.02
CA ALA A 165 -10.58 1.71 1.04
C ALA A 165 -11.23 2.67 2.04
N ALA A 166 -10.49 3.67 2.53
CA ALA A 166 -11.00 4.69 3.44
C ALA A 166 -12.00 5.68 2.79
N THR A 167 -11.98 5.83 1.46
CA THR A 167 -12.98 6.62 0.72
C THR A 167 -14.31 5.89 0.60
N ILE A 168 -14.35 4.56 0.51
CA ILE A 168 -15.60 3.80 0.30
C ILE A 168 -16.68 4.12 1.34
N PRO A 169 -16.42 4.14 2.66
CA PRO A 169 -17.43 4.50 3.66
C PRO A 169 -18.03 5.89 3.51
N ARG A 170 -17.35 6.79 2.79
CA ARG A 170 -17.82 8.17 2.53
C ARG A 170 -18.70 8.28 1.29
N ALA A 171 -18.90 7.17 0.58
CA ALA A 171 -19.88 7.02 -0.49
C ALA A 171 -20.92 5.96 -0.06
N PRO A 172 -21.97 6.33 0.71
CA PRO A 172 -22.84 5.37 1.40
C PRO A 172 -23.51 4.35 0.48
N GLU A 173 -23.97 4.78 -0.69
CA GLU A 173 -24.60 3.90 -1.69
C GLU A 173 -23.62 2.84 -2.21
N LEU A 174 -22.39 3.26 -2.50
CA LEU A 174 -21.32 2.36 -2.93
C LEU A 174 -20.95 1.41 -1.79
N ALA A 175 -20.78 1.92 -0.56
CA ALA A 175 -20.44 1.09 0.60
C ALA A 175 -21.50 0.01 0.86
N ALA A 176 -22.78 0.36 0.83
CA ALA A 176 -23.88 -0.59 1.02
C ALA A 176 -23.89 -1.67 -0.07
N LYS A 177 -23.71 -1.27 -1.33
CA LYS A 177 -23.64 -2.19 -2.47
C LYS A 177 -22.47 -3.17 -2.35
N LEU A 178 -21.28 -2.69 -2.01
CA LEU A 178 -20.08 -3.52 -1.85
C LEU A 178 -20.21 -4.47 -0.66
N LYS A 179 -20.78 -4.00 0.45
CA LYS A 179 -21.04 -4.85 1.62
C LYS A 179 -21.93 -6.03 1.26
N GLU A 180 -22.98 -5.81 0.48
CA GLU A 180 -23.87 -6.89 0.03
C GLU A 180 -23.18 -7.83 -0.98
N GLU A 181 -22.42 -7.28 -1.95
CA GLU A 181 -21.65 -8.08 -2.91
C GLU A 181 -20.63 -9.02 -2.24
N LEU A 182 -20.03 -8.56 -1.14
CA LEU A 182 -18.90 -9.21 -0.48
C LEU A 182 -19.28 -10.08 0.72
N LYS A 183 -20.53 -10.01 1.22
CA LYS A 183 -21.00 -10.65 2.45
C LYS A 183 -20.60 -12.13 2.62
N ASP A 184 -20.76 -12.92 1.55
CA ASP A 184 -20.48 -14.36 1.55
C ASP A 184 -19.17 -14.72 0.84
N LYS A 185 -18.38 -13.72 0.43
CA LYS A 185 -17.10 -13.96 -0.23
C LYS A 185 -16.07 -14.40 0.81
N ARG A 186 -15.22 -15.35 0.42
CA ARG A 186 -14.14 -15.85 1.26
C ARG A 186 -13.15 -14.74 1.61
N ASN A 187 -13.06 -14.42 2.90
CA ASN A 187 -12.09 -13.48 3.44
C ASN A 187 -10.86 -14.22 4.01
N THR A 188 -9.72 -14.15 3.31
CA THR A 188 -8.47 -14.78 3.77
C THR A 188 -7.89 -14.15 5.04
N GLY A 189 -8.35 -12.96 5.44
CA GLY A 189 -8.00 -12.35 6.72
C GLY A 189 -8.73 -13.02 7.88
N ARG A 190 -10.02 -13.31 7.68
CA ARG A 190 -10.80 -14.09 8.65
C ARG A 190 -10.18 -15.48 8.85
N ASP A 191 -9.84 -16.17 7.77
CA ASP A 191 -9.17 -17.48 7.83
C ASP A 191 -7.89 -17.44 8.67
N LYS A 192 -7.12 -16.35 8.61
CA LYS A 192 -5.86 -16.18 9.36
C LYS A 192 -6.11 -15.81 10.82
N TYR A 193 -7.07 -14.93 11.07
CA TYR A 193 -7.50 -14.56 12.41
C TYR A 193 -7.96 -15.80 13.20
N GLU A 194 -8.88 -16.60 12.62
CA GLU A 194 -9.42 -17.81 13.24
C GLU A 194 -8.33 -18.86 13.53
N ARG A 195 -7.26 -18.85 12.73
CA ARG A 195 -6.12 -19.77 12.88
C ARG A 195 -4.99 -19.22 13.74
N GLY A 196 -5.09 -17.97 14.21
CA GLY A 196 -4.04 -17.31 14.98
C GLY A 196 -2.73 -17.20 14.22
N MET A 197 -2.79 -16.85 12.94
CA MET A 197 -1.60 -16.68 12.10
C MET A 197 -0.98 -15.29 12.25
N GLU A 198 0.32 -15.25 12.05
CA GLU A 198 1.10 -14.02 12.02
C GLU A 198 1.82 -13.86 10.67
N ASN A 199 1.99 -12.60 10.25
CA ASN A 199 2.88 -12.24 9.17
C ASN A 199 4.12 -11.59 9.75
N TRP A 200 5.29 -12.16 9.48
CA TRP A 200 6.57 -11.63 9.89
C TRP A 200 7.22 -10.94 8.71
N PHE A 201 7.32 -9.61 8.77
CA PHE A 201 7.91 -8.77 7.76
C PHE A 201 9.31 -8.31 8.17
N PHE A 202 10.27 -8.48 7.27
CA PHE A 202 11.65 -8.01 7.43
C PHE A 202 12.29 -7.81 6.06
N TYR A 203 13.47 -7.22 6.02
CA TYR A 203 14.22 -6.98 4.79
C TYR A 203 15.35 -8.00 4.63
N LYS A 204 15.47 -8.60 3.44
CA LYS A 204 16.56 -9.51 3.09
C LYS A 204 16.91 -9.36 1.61
N ASN A 205 18.20 -9.31 1.28
CA ASN A 205 18.70 -9.21 -0.09
C ASN A 205 18.06 -8.06 -0.90
N GLY A 206 17.90 -6.89 -0.26
CA GLY A 206 17.33 -5.70 -0.91
C GLY A 206 15.83 -5.79 -1.20
N ARG A 207 15.09 -6.71 -0.57
CA ARG A 207 13.65 -6.91 -0.74
C ARG A 207 12.94 -7.11 0.58
N VAL A 208 11.64 -6.83 0.60
CA VAL A 208 10.78 -7.21 1.72
C VAL A 208 10.53 -8.70 1.67
N CYS A 209 10.83 -9.39 2.76
CA CYS A 209 10.47 -10.76 3.04
C CYS A 209 9.23 -10.78 3.93
N CYS A 210 8.30 -11.67 3.63
CA CYS A 210 7.19 -12.02 4.50
C CYS A 210 7.23 -13.52 4.75
N GLU A 211 7.10 -13.91 6.01
CA GLU A 211 6.89 -15.29 6.46
C GLU A 211 5.51 -15.37 7.14
N ILE A 212 4.69 -16.35 6.74
CA ILE A 212 3.43 -16.67 7.40
C ILE A 212 3.71 -17.74 8.46
N VAL A 213 3.40 -17.44 9.71
CA VAL A 213 3.71 -18.30 10.86
C VAL A 213 2.41 -18.73 11.55
N GLU A 214 2.27 -20.02 11.83
CA GLU A 214 1.17 -20.60 12.62
C GLU A 214 1.78 -21.50 13.70
N LYS A 215 1.51 -21.22 14.98
CA LYS A 215 2.00 -22.02 16.12
C LYS A 215 3.52 -22.29 16.06
N GLY A 216 4.30 -21.25 15.71
CA GLY A 216 5.76 -21.32 15.57
C GLY A 216 6.28 -22.00 14.30
N LYS A 217 5.40 -22.50 13.41
CA LYS A 217 5.79 -23.12 12.15
C LYS A 217 5.59 -22.14 10.99
N MET A 218 6.62 -21.97 10.16
CA MET A 218 6.53 -21.19 8.93
C MET A 218 5.81 -22.00 7.84
N LEU A 219 4.66 -21.51 7.40
CA LEU A 219 3.82 -22.16 6.38
C LEU A 219 4.12 -21.68 4.96
N GLY A 220 4.55 -20.43 4.82
CA GLY A 220 4.83 -19.83 3.53
C GLY A 220 5.78 -18.64 3.65
N ARG A 221 6.55 -18.41 2.60
CA ARG A 221 7.54 -17.33 2.56
C ARG A 221 7.63 -16.71 1.18
N ALA A 222 7.71 -15.39 1.09
CA ALA A 222 7.96 -14.70 -0.16
C ALA A 222 8.86 -13.45 0.01
N MET A 223 9.68 -13.18 -1.00
CA MET A 223 10.50 -11.95 -1.08
C MET A 223 10.09 -11.11 -2.28
N ARG A 224 9.66 -9.87 -2.06
CA ARG A 224 9.05 -9.00 -3.08
C ARG A 224 9.41 -7.52 -2.88
N CYS A 225 8.97 -6.67 -3.82
CA CYS A 225 9.32 -5.25 -3.88
C CYS A 225 8.58 -4.37 -2.87
N CYS A 226 7.49 -4.85 -2.26
CA CYS A 226 6.81 -4.15 -1.17
C CYS A 226 6.13 -5.09 -0.17
N ILE A 227 5.74 -4.55 1.00
CA ILE A 227 5.09 -5.26 2.10
C ILE A 227 3.83 -6.03 1.64
N ALA A 228 2.87 -5.34 1.02
CA ALA A 228 1.61 -5.96 0.60
C ALA A 228 1.85 -7.09 -0.43
N TYR A 229 2.79 -6.90 -1.36
CA TYR A 229 3.12 -7.90 -2.36
C TYR A 229 3.83 -9.12 -1.76
N ALA A 230 4.73 -8.90 -0.79
CA ALA A 230 5.35 -9.98 -0.05
C ALA A 230 4.31 -10.79 0.74
N GLY A 231 3.40 -10.10 1.45
CA GLY A 231 2.33 -10.73 2.23
C GLY A 231 1.41 -11.60 1.38
N VAL A 232 0.79 -11.04 0.33
CA VAL A 232 -0.16 -11.80 -0.50
C VAL A 232 0.50 -13.00 -1.19
N VAL A 233 1.76 -12.87 -1.65
CA VAL A 233 2.46 -14.02 -2.25
C VAL A 233 2.85 -15.06 -1.20
N ALA A 234 3.23 -14.64 0.01
CA ALA A 234 3.48 -15.57 1.11
C ALA A 234 2.20 -16.34 1.48
N GLU A 235 1.03 -15.71 1.42
CA GLU A 235 -0.27 -16.36 1.58
C GLU A 235 -0.56 -17.39 0.48
N VAL A 236 -0.18 -17.12 -0.77
CA VAL A 236 -0.27 -18.11 -1.86
C VAL A 236 0.63 -19.30 -1.56
N HIS A 237 1.87 -19.06 -1.13
CA HIS A 237 2.80 -20.15 -0.79
C HIS A 237 2.37 -20.95 0.44
N ALA A 238 1.69 -20.32 1.39
CA ALA A 238 1.08 -20.98 2.55
C ALA A 238 -0.22 -21.73 2.23
N GLY A 239 -0.69 -21.71 0.98
CA GLY A 239 -1.94 -22.36 0.57
C GLY A 239 -3.21 -21.65 1.06
N ILE A 240 -3.10 -20.42 1.54
CA ILE A 240 -4.21 -19.63 2.08
C ILE A 240 -4.95 -18.92 0.94
N ALA A 241 -4.20 -18.22 0.09
CA ALA A 241 -4.76 -17.51 -1.06
C ALA A 241 -5.04 -18.44 -2.23
N GLY A 242 -6.14 -18.21 -2.95
CA GLY A 242 -6.58 -19.08 -4.05
C GLY A 242 -5.62 -19.14 -5.25
N PRO A 243 -5.63 -20.24 -6.03
CA PRO A 243 -4.69 -20.49 -7.12
C PRO A 243 -4.76 -19.45 -8.24
N LYS A 244 -5.94 -18.85 -8.47
CA LYS A 244 -6.15 -17.76 -9.43
C LYS A 244 -5.27 -16.54 -9.11
N TRP A 245 -5.20 -16.15 -7.84
CA TRP A 245 -4.32 -15.06 -7.41
C TRP A 245 -2.87 -15.46 -7.62
N GLY A 246 -2.46 -16.65 -7.17
CA GLY A 246 -1.11 -17.15 -7.42
C GLY A 246 -0.68 -17.07 -8.88
N ALA A 247 -1.55 -17.42 -9.82
CA ALA A 247 -1.29 -17.27 -11.25
C ALA A 247 -1.15 -15.80 -11.68
N LEU A 248 -2.08 -14.92 -11.29
CA LEU A 248 -2.04 -13.49 -11.62
C LEU A 248 -0.75 -12.81 -11.15
N PHE A 249 -0.35 -13.05 -9.91
CA PHE A 249 0.88 -12.50 -9.34
C PHE A 249 2.13 -13.02 -10.07
N ARG A 250 2.16 -14.30 -10.44
CA ARG A 250 3.26 -14.89 -11.22
C ARG A 250 3.37 -14.26 -12.61
N GLU A 251 2.25 -14.12 -13.33
CA GLU A 251 2.26 -13.55 -14.68
C GLU A 251 2.66 -12.08 -14.67
N TYR A 252 2.11 -11.28 -13.76
CA TYR A 252 2.52 -9.87 -13.60
C TYR A 252 4.02 -9.75 -13.31
N CYS A 253 4.56 -10.59 -12.42
CA CYS A 253 5.98 -10.60 -12.10
C CYS A 253 6.89 -10.97 -13.29
N LYS A 254 6.40 -11.60 -14.36
CA LYS A 254 7.22 -11.87 -15.56
C LYS A 254 7.41 -10.61 -16.38
N ILE A 255 6.39 -9.76 -16.46
CA ILE A 255 6.34 -8.59 -17.33
C ILE A 255 6.61 -7.26 -16.59
N CYS A 256 6.65 -7.29 -15.26
CA CYS A 256 6.79 -6.09 -14.44
C CYS A 256 8.16 -5.40 -14.67
N PRO A 257 8.17 -4.16 -15.18
CA PRO A 257 9.42 -3.45 -15.47
C PRO A 257 10.18 -3.08 -14.18
N VAL A 258 9.48 -2.90 -13.05
CA VAL A 258 10.10 -2.65 -11.73
C VAL A 258 11.00 -3.81 -11.31
N LYS A 259 10.63 -5.06 -11.63
CA LYS A 259 11.48 -6.24 -11.37
C LYS A 259 12.76 -6.24 -12.22
N LEU A 260 12.68 -5.72 -13.44
CA LEU A 260 13.75 -5.79 -14.44
C LEU A 260 14.72 -4.60 -14.37
N CYS A 261 14.27 -3.43 -13.89
CA CYS A 261 15.04 -2.19 -13.93
C CYS A 261 15.45 -1.64 -12.56
N GLN A 262 14.98 -2.20 -11.43
CA GLN A 262 15.16 -1.56 -10.12
C GLN A 262 15.65 -2.51 -9.01
N LYS A 263 16.94 -2.91 -9.08
CA LYS A 263 17.59 -3.57 -7.94
C LYS A 263 17.72 -2.58 -6.77
N GLY A 264 17.09 -2.90 -5.63
CA GLY A 264 17.32 -2.20 -4.35
C GLY A 264 16.46 -0.98 -4.07
N LYS A 265 15.63 -0.53 -5.03
CA LYS A 265 14.65 0.57 -4.84
C LYS A 265 13.29 0.00 -4.43
N ASN A 266 12.60 0.64 -3.49
CA ASN A 266 11.28 0.20 -3.03
C ASN A 266 10.17 0.86 -3.86
N THR A 267 9.10 0.11 -4.13
CA THR A 267 7.99 0.57 -4.98
C THR A 267 7.26 1.80 -4.42
N GLY A 268 7.21 1.95 -3.09
CA GLY A 268 6.52 3.07 -2.44
C GLY A 268 7.17 4.41 -2.74
N GLU A 269 8.46 4.52 -2.45
CA GLU A 269 9.27 5.72 -2.67
C GLU A 269 9.28 6.14 -4.14
N GLU A 270 9.59 5.21 -5.05
CA GLU A 270 9.70 5.55 -6.48
C GLU A 270 8.35 6.01 -7.04
N ALA A 271 7.24 5.43 -6.60
CA ALA A 271 5.92 5.84 -7.05
C ALA A 271 5.48 7.18 -6.48
N ASN A 272 5.85 7.49 -5.23
CA ASN A 272 5.56 8.81 -4.64
C ASN A 272 6.41 9.92 -5.28
N ASN A 273 7.68 9.65 -5.57
CA ASN A 273 8.53 10.58 -6.33
C ASN A 273 7.96 10.82 -7.73
N LEU A 274 7.45 9.77 -8.38
CA LEU A 274 6.77 9.90 -9.66
C LEU A 274 5.50 10.76 -9.53
N LEU A 275 4.67 10.57 -8.50
CA LEU A 275 3.50 11.43 -8.27
C LEU A 275 3.88 12.91 -8.12
N VAL A 276 4.95 13.23 -7.38
CA VAL A 276 5.45 14.61 -7.26
C VAL A 276 5.83 15.17 -8.64
N ALA A 277 6.52 14.37 -9.46
CA ALA A 277 6.92 14.79 -10.80
C ALA A 277 5.71 15.00 -11.73
N LEU A 278 4.65 14.20 -11.58
CA LEU A 278 3.40 14.38 -12.32
C LEU A 278 2.68 15.67 -11.90
N GLU A 279 2.55 15.91 -10.59
CA GLU A 279 1.91 17.12 -10.06
C GLU A 279 2.63 18.39 -10.49
N ASN A 280 3.97 18.39 -10.47
CA ASN A 280 4.78 19.53 -10.93
C ASN A 280 4.65 19.83 -12.44
N LYS A 281 4.01 18.94 -13.20
CA LYS A 281 3.79 19.05 -14.65
C LYS A 281 2.30 19.13 -15.01
N ASP A 282 1.44 19.37 -14.02
CA ASP A 282 -0.01 19.44 -14.18
C ASP A 282 -0.62 18.16 -14.80
N LEU A 283 0.01 17.01 -14.54
CA LEU A 283 -0.45 15.70 -15.01
C LEU A 283 -1.37 15.05 -13.97
N THR A 284 -2.52 14.55 -14.43
CA THR A 284 -3.49 13.86 -13.56
C THR A 284 -3.39 12.35 -13.68
N THR A 285 -3.76 11.64 -12.61
CA THR A 285 -3.79 10.18 -12.58
C THR A 285 -5.19 9.66 -12.28
N ASP A 286 -5.73 8.89 -13.23
CA ASP A 286 -6.96 8.12 -13.05
C ASP A 286 -6.64 6.64 -12.87
N VAL A 287 -7.41 5.94 -12.02
CA VAL A 287 -7.26 4.51 -11.80
C VAL A 287 -8.53 3.75 -12.12
N ARG A 288 -8.37 2.64 -12.85
CA ARG A 288 -9.42 1.65 -13.13
C ARG A 288 -8.97 0.25 -12.77
N MET A 289 -9.91 -0.68 -12.68
CA MET A 289 -9.60 -2.10 -12.58
C MET A 289 -10.38 -2.90 -13.61
N ASN A 290 -9.68 -3.78 -14.31
CA ASN A 290 -10.27 -4.89 -15.06
C ASN A 290 -9.64 -6.17 -14.48
N THR A 291 -8.79 -6.85 -15.26
CA THR A 291 -7.92 -7.95 -14.78
C THR A 291 -6.81 -7.45 -13.86
N TYR A 292 -6.33 -6.22 -14.10
CA TYR A 292 -5.27 -5.55 -13.36
C TYR A 292 -5.74 -4.15 -12.94
N ILE A 293 -5.18 -3.62 -11.86
CA ILE A 293 -5.25 -2.20 -11.54
C ILE A 293 -4.50 -1.47 -12.66
N THR A 294 -5.15 -0.53 -13.31
CA THR A 294 -4.60 0.22 -14.44
C THR A 294 -4.58 1.69 -14.08
N ALA A 295 -3.40 2.27 -14.04
CA ALA A 295 -3.21 3.72 -13.93
C ALA A 295 -3.14 4.32 -15.33
N MET A 296 -3.80 5.46 -15.49
CA MET A 296 -3.84 6.27 -16.70
C MET A 296 -3.38 7.67 -16.31
N VAL A 297 -2.31 8.14 -16.94
CA VAL A 297 -1.78 9.49 -16.76
C VAL A 297 -2.27 10.36 -17.89
N LYS A 298 -2.82 11.52 -17.57
CA LYS A 298 -3.40 12.44 -18.54
C LYS A 298 -2.79 13.84 -18.43
N LYS A 299 -2.68 14.51 -19.57
CA LYS A 299 -2.32 15.92 -19.72
C LYS A 299 -3.44 16.62 -20.47
N ASP A 300 -4.03 17.67 -19.92
CA ASP A 300 -5.14 18.39 -20.55
C ASP A 300 -6.30 17.47 -21.01
N GLY A 301 -6.54 16.39 -20.25
CA GLY A 301 -7.53 15.36 -20.57
C GLY A 301 -7.06 14.25 -21.53
N GLU A 302 -5.95 14.45 -22.26
CA GLU A 302 -5.39 13.47 -23.19
C GLU A 302 -4.54 12.42 -22.49
N LEU A 303 -4.67 11.15 -22.90
CA LEU A 303 -3.92 10.03 -22.33
C LEU A 303 -2.46 10.05 -22.80
N VAL A 304 -1.53 10.33 -21.89
CA VAL A 304 -0.08 10.37 -22.16
C VAL A 304 0.67 9.14 -21.64
N GLY A 305 0.05 8.36 -20.74
CA GLY A 305 0.65 7.14 -20.20
C GLY A 305 -0.36 6.16 -19.63
N ARG A 306 -0.05 4.87 -19.73
CA ARG A 306 -0.88 3.79 -19.18
C ARG A 306 -0.03 2.64 -18.67
N GLY A 307 -0.37 2.13 -17.50
CA GLY A 307 0.33 0.96 -16.92
C GLY A 307 -0.55 0.10 -16.05
N ILE A 308 -0.12 -1.14 -15.85
CA ILE A 308 -0.87 -2.15 -15.09
C ILE A 308 -0.13 -2.59 -13.81
N GLY A 309 -0.91 -3.01 -12.83
CA GLY A 309 -0.49 -3.37 -11.48
C GLY A 309 -1.42 -4.41 -10.86
N THR A 310 -0.98 -5.05 -9.77
CA THR A 310 -1.70 -6.20 -9.18
C THR A 310 -2.27 -5.94 -7.79
N VAL A 311 -1.64 -5.08 -6.99
CA VAL A 311 -2.06 -4.81 -5.59
C VAL A 311 -2.38 -3.35 -5.34
N CYS A 312 -1.70 -2.42 -6.02
CA CYS A 312 -1.94 -1.00 -5.85
C CYS A 312 -1.64 -0.18 -7.11
N ALA A 313 -2.20 1.03 -7.16
CA ALA A 313 -2.01 1.98 -8.24
C ALA A 313 -0.54 2.42 -8.43
N PHE A 314 0.27 2.39 -7.37
CA PHE A 314 1.71 2.70 -7.46
C PHE A 314 2.46 1.74 -8.39
N SER A 315 2.12 0.45 -8.34
CA SER A 315 2.73 -0.53 -9.24
C SER A 315 2.35 -0.30 -10.71
N SER A 316 1.12 0.15 -10.98
CA SER A 316 0.69 0.52 -12.33
C SER A 316 1.27 1.86 -12.81
N LEU A 317 1.46 2.83 -11.92
CA LEU A 317 2.09 4.11 -12.24
C LEU A 317 3.55 3.92 -12.66
N LEU A 318 4.33 3.16 -11.88
CA LEU A 318 5.70 2.82 -12.25
C LEU A 318 5.78 2.02 -13.55
N TYR A 319 4.80 1.15 -13.81
CA TYR A 319 4.70 0.47 -15.09
C TYR A 319 4.52 1.49 -16.23
N ALA A 320 3.59 2.44 -16.08
CA ALA A 320 3.32 3.46 -17.09
C ALA A 320 4.58 4.26 -17.39
N ALA A 321 5.23 4.81 -16.37
CA ALA A 321 6.47 5.57 -16.51
C ALA A 321 7.61 4.73 -17.11
N ALA A 322 7.63 3.41 -16.89
CA ALA A 322 8.66 2.56 -17.46
C ALA A 322 8.42 2.18 -18.94
N LYS A 323 7.19 2.27 -19.45
CA LYS A 323 6.83 1.76 -20.79
C LYS A 323 6.36 2.84 -21.76
N CYS A 324 5.85 3.96 -21.27
CA CYS A 324 5.30 5.02 -22.12
C CYS A 324 6.36 6.09 -22.39
N ILE A 325 6.88 6.12 -23.63
CA ILE A 325 7.88 7.11 -24.06
C ILE A 325 7.35 8.53 -23.93
N GLN A 326 6.10 8.77 -24.34
CA GLN A 326 5.45 10.08 -24.22
C GLN A 326 5.40 10.57 -22.76
N LEU A 327 4.96 9.71 -21.83
CA LEU A 327 4.98 10.03 -20.40
C LEU A 327 6.40 10.34 -19.90
N ARG A 328 7.41 9.55 -20.32
CA ARG A 328 8.81 9.83 -19.95
C ARG A 328 9.25 11.20 -20.46
N SER A 329 8.96 11.53 -21.71
CA SER A 329 9.33 12.84 -22.25
C SER A 329 8.64 14.00 -21.52
N GLU A 330 7.40 13.83 -21.06
CA GLU A 330 6.71 14.87 -20.28
C GLU A 330 7.32 15.09 -18.90
N ILE A 331 7.83 14.01 -18.27
CA ILE A 331 8.42 14.07 -16.92
C ILE A 331 9.90 14.48 -16.95
N GLU A 332 10.67 13.94 -17.90
CA GLU A 332 12.14 14.08 -17.95
C GLU A 332 12.60 15.35 -18.67
N VAL A 333 11.76 15.93 -19.55
CA VAL A 333 12.16 17.14 -20.30
C VAL A 333 11.90 18.39 -19.45
N ILE A 334 12.98 19.01 -18.99
CA ILE A 334 13.02 20.44 -18.69
C ILE A 334 13.24 21.12 -20.04
N ARG A 335 12.20 21.75 -20.59
CA ARG A 335 12.40 22.69 -21.70
C ARG A 335 12.99 23.95 -21.07
N GLU A 336 14.29 24.15 -21.25
CA GLU A 336 14.97 25.43 -20.98
C GLU A 336 14.45 26.53 -21.91
#